data_AF-F8STQ3-F1
#
_entry.id   AF-F8STQ3-F1
#
_cell.length_a   1.000
_cell.length_b   1.000
_cell.length_c   1.000
_cell.angle_alpha   90.00
_cell.angle_beta   90.00
_cell.angle_gamma   90.00
#
_symmetry.space_group_name_H-M   'P 1'
#
loop_
_entity.id
_entity.type
_entity.pdbx_description
1 polymer ?
#
loop_
_entity_poly.entity_id
_entity_poly.type
_entity_poly.pdbx_seq_one_letter_code
_entity_poly.pdbx_strand_id
1 'polypeptide(L)'
;RVDKYYHCLMEKDKCTTDGKELKEIVPDALKTECSKCNEKQRAGVEKVLRYLVEKKRDYFDELAKKYDPEGLYLKKYEAEANKRGIKL
;
A
#
# COMPACT_ATOMS: atom_id res chain seq x y z
N ARG A 1 -13.28 -6.56 5.04
CA ARG A 1 -13.62 -5.13 5.21
C ARG A 1 -12.30 -4.37 5.36
N VAL A 2 -11.94 -3.52 4.39
CA VAL A 2 -10.63 -2.81 4.33
C VAL A 2 -10.40 -1.93 5.56
N ASP A 3 -11.47 -1.40 6.15
CA ASP A 3 -11.43 -0.54 7.34
C ASP A 3 -10.61 -1.12 8.50
N LYS A 4 -10.69 -2.45 8.75
CA LYS A 4 -9.93 -3.10 9.83
C LYS A 4 -8.42 -3.08 9.58
N TYR A 5 -8.01 -3.31 8.33
CA TYR A 5 -6.59 -3.26 7.94
C TYR A 5 -6.08 -1.82 7.98
N TYR A 6 -6.88 -0.88 7.47
CA TYR A 6 -6.54 0.55 7.52
C TYR A 6 -6.39 1.04 8.97
N HIS A 7 -7.33 0.76 9.87
CA HIS A 7 -7.22 1.16 11.28
C HIS A 7 -6.01 0.51 11.98
N CYS A 8 -5.70 -0.74 11.67
CA CYS A 8 -4.50 -1.41 12.16
C CYS A 8 -3.21 -0.69 11.71
N LEU A 9 -3.07 -0.42 10.40
CA LEU A 9 -1.92 0.28 9.82
C LEU A 9 -1.79 1.70 10.40
N MET A 10 -2.91 2.37 10.63
CA MET A 10 -2.96 3.69 11.26
C MET A 10 -2.84 3.65 12.79
N GLU A 11 -2.70 2.49 13.42
CA GLU A 11 -2.62 2.32 14.88
C GLU A 11 -3.84 2.85 15.65
N LYS A 12 -5.00 2.86 14.99
CA LYS A 12 -6.28 3.34 15.55
C LYS A 12 -7.10 2.24 16.23
N ASP A 13 -6.81 0.96 15.97
CA ASP A 13 -7.53 -0.19 16.53
C ASP A 13 -6.66 -1.46 16.58
N LYS A 14 -7.16 -2.53 17.22
CA LYS A 14 -6.51 -3.85 17.27
C LYS A 14 -6.37 -4.44 15.86
N CYS A 15 -5.16 -4.90 15.57
CA CYS A 15 -4.84 -5.62 14.34
C CYS A 15 -5.29 -7.08 14.39
N THR A 16 -5.77 -7.58 13.24
CA THR A 16 -5.78 -9.02 12.95
C THR A 16 -4.35 -9.53 12.77
N THR A 17 -4.12 -10.84 12.77
CA THR A 17 -2.80 -11.45 12.51
C THR A 17 -2.21 -10.93 11.20
N ASP A 18 -2.94 -11.06 10.09
CA ASP A 18 -2.54 -10.55 8.78
C ASP A 18 -2.28 -9.03 8.78
N GLY A 19 -3.07 -8.27 9.55
CA GLY A 19 -2.89 -6.82 9.66
C GLY A 19 -1.57 -6.46 10.34
N LYS A 20 -1.16 -7.22 11.35
CA LYS A 20 0.14 -7.04 12.01
C LYS A 20 1.29 -7.32 11.05
N GLU A 21 1.22 -8.44 10.33
CA GLU A 21 2.24 -8.81 9.34
C GLU A 21 2.37 -7.73 8.26
N LEU A 22 1.24 -7.26 7.71
CA LEU A 22 1.25 -6.17 6.74
C LEU A 22 1.88 -4.89 7.31
N LYS A 23 1.55 -4.52 8.55
CA LYS A 23 2.10 -3.34 9.22
C LYS A 23 3.62 -3.40 9.36
N GLU A 24 4.19 -4.59 9.59
CA GLU A 24 5.62 -4.81 9.70
C GLU A 24 6.32 -4.83 8.34
N ILE A 25 5.68 -5.40 7.32
CA ILE A 25 6.26 -5.58 5.97
C ILE A 25 6.22 -4.30 5.15
N VAL A 26 5.15 -3.48 5.26
CA VAL A 26 4.95 -2.29 4.43
C VAL A 26 6.17 -1.34 4.45
N PRO A 27 6.74 -0.96 5.61
CA PRO A 27 7.92 -0.09 5.63
C PRO A 27 9.14 -0.68 4.91
N ASP A 28 9.41 -1.99 5.05
CA ASP A 28 10.53 -2.65 4.35
C ASP A 28 10.27 -2.72 2.85
N ALA A 29 9.03 -3.04 2.45
CA ALA A 29 8.64 -3.10 1.05
C ALA A 29 8.75 -1.74 0.35
N LEU A 30 8.42 -0.64 1.04
CA LEU A 30 8.58 0.71 0.49
C LEU A 30 10.06 1.10 0.35
N LYS A 31 10.88 0.82 1.39
CA LYS A 31 12.32 1.14 1.39
C LYS A 31 13.12 0.33 0.37
N THR A 32 12.76 -0.94 0.21
CA THR A 32 13.49 -1.90 -0.65
C THR A 32 12.82 -2.15 -1.99
N GLU A 33 11.80 -1.35 -2.34
CA GLU A 33 11.06 -1.47 -3.60
C GLU A 33 10.47 -2.87 -3.82
N CYS A 34 9.98 -3.48 -2.74
CA CYS A 34 9.42 -4.82 -2.73
C CYS A 34 10.43 -5.85 -3.29
N SER A 35 11.75 -5.66 -3.05
CA SER A 35 12.82 -6.54 -3.56
C SER A 35 12.58 -8.03 -3.23
N LYS A 36 11.95 -8.32 -2.08
CA LYS A 36 11.61 -9.66 -1.61
C LYS A 36 10.23 -10.16 -2.07
N CYS A 37 9.45 -9.32 -2.75
CA CYS A 37 8.10 -9.66 -3.17
C CYS A 37 8.12 -10.46 -4.47
N ASN A 38 7.42 -11.60 -4.46
CA ASN A 38 7.17 -12.36 -5.68
C ASN A 38 6.10 -11.68 -6.57
N GLU A 39 5.94 -12.16 -7.80
CA GLU A 39 5.00 -11.58 -8.78
C GLU A 39 3.55 -11.54 -8.28
N LYS A 40 3.11 -12.58 -7.55
CA LYS A 40 1.75 -12.64 -6.99
C LYS A 40 1.55 -11.56 -5.93
N GLN A 41 2.53 -11.34 -5.07
CA GLN A 41 2.50 -10.29 -4.05
C GLN A 41 2.50 -8.91 -4.70
N ARG A 42 3.33 -8.68 -5.72
CA ARG A 42 3.36 -7.42 -6.48
C ARG A 42 2.01 -7.12 -7.12
N ALA A 43 1.41 -8.10 -7.81
CA ALA A 43 0.08 -7.96 -8.41
C ALA A 43 -1.03 -7.75 -7.35
N GLY A 44 -0.90 -8.39 -6.18
CA GLY A 44 -1.81 -8.20 -5.05
C GLY A 44 -1.76 -6.78 -4.50
N VAL A 45 -0.56 -6.26 -4.25
CA VAL A 45 -0.32 -4.88 -3.82
C VAL A 45 -0.89 -3.91 -4.84
N GLU A 46 -0.65 -4.16 -6.13
CA GLU A 46 -1.17 -3.32 -7.22
C GLU A 46 -2.71 -3.23 -7.18
N LYS A 47 -3.38 -4.37 -7.00
CA LYS A 47 -4.84 -4.41 -6.88
C LYS A 47 -5.36 -3.64 -5.66
N VAL A 48 -4.67 -3.73 -4.53
CA VAL A 48 -5.06 -3.01 -3.30
C VAL A 48 -4.85 -1.52 -3.46
N LEU A 49 -3.71 -1.09 -3.99
CA LEU A 49 -3.41 0.33 -4.21
C LEU A 49 -4.43 0.95 -5.16
N ARG A 50 -4.74 0.30 -6.29
CA ARG A 50 -5.80 0.75 -7.19
C ARG A 50 -7.15 0.90 -6.47
N TYR A 51 -7.54 -0.10 -5.68
CA TYR A 51 -8.79 -0.02 -4.90
C TYR A 51 -8.77 1.15 -3.91
N LEU A 52 -7.65 1.39 -3.23
CA LEU A 52 -7.52 2.49 -2.30
C LEU A 52 -7.61 3.85 -3.03
N VAL A 53 -6.89 4.01 -4.14
CA VAL A 53 -6.92 5.24 -4.95
C VAL A 53 -8.32 5.53 -5.52
N GLU A 54 -8.98 4.52 -6.10
CA GLU A 54 -10.27 4.69 -6.76
C GLU A 54 -11.47 4.75 -5.81
N LYS A 55 -11.43 4.02 -4.68
CA LYS A 55 -12.60 3.82 -3.80
C LYS A 55 -12.42 4.35 -2.39
N LYS A 56 -11.19 4.61 -1.94
CA LYS A 56 -10.85 4.99 -0.57
C LYS A 56 -9.70 6.01 -0.54
N ARG A 57 -9.82 7.08 -1.34
CA ARG A 57 -8.72 8.05 -1.54
C ARG A 57 -8.20 8.64 -0.23
N ASP A 58 -9.09 8.95 0.70
CA ASP A 58 -8.71 9.45 2.03
C ASP A 58 -7.79 8.48 2.79
N TYR A 59 -8.06 7.17 2.70
CA TYR A 59 -7.23 6.15 3.35
C TYR A 59 -5.89 6.04 2.66
N PHE A 60 -5.88 6.11 1.33
CA PHE A 60 -4.65 6.14 0.55
C PHE A 60 -3.76 7.32 0.95
N ASP A 61 -4.30 8.53 0.97
CA ASP A 61 -3.55 9.74 1.28
C ASP A 61 -3.02 9.74 2.72
N GLU A 62 -3.80 9.26 3.69
CA GLU A 62 -3.33 9.11 5.08
C GLU A 62 -2.22 8.06 5.23
N LEU A 63 -2.37 6.90 4.56
CA LEU A 63 -1.34 5.85 4.58
C LEU A 63 -0.06 6.32 3.88
N ALA A 64 -0.18 7.02 2.74
CA ALA A 64 0.95 7.61 2.04
C ALA A 64 1.70 8.60 2.92
N LYS A 65 0.99 9.51 3.62
CA LYS A 65 1.62 10.42 4.58
C LYS A 65 2.36 9.70 5.72
N LYS A 66 1.84 8.57 6.19
CA LYS A 66 2.46 7.79 7.28
C LYS A 66 3.70 7.01 6.83
N TYR A 67 3.64 6.40 5.65
CA TYR A 67 4.61 5.39 5.22
C TYR A 67 5.51 5.83 4.05
N ASP A 68 5.07 6.77 3.23
CA ASP A 68 5.80 7.35 2.09
C ASP A 68 5.69 8.89 2.09
N PRO A 69 6.17 9.58 3.14
CA PRO A 69 6.04 11.04 3.27
C PRO A 69 6.75 11.81 2.15
N GLU A 70 7.75 11.21 1.50
CA GLU A 70 8.48 11.79 0.37
C GLU A 70 7.80 11.50 -0.99
N GLY A 71 6.78 10.66 -1.02
CA GLY A 71 6.05 10.27 -2.23
C GLY A 71 6.91 9.51 -3.24
N LEU A 72 7.99 8.87 -2.81
CA LEU A 72 8.93 8.17 -3.69
C LEU A 72 8.31 6.87 -4.22
N TYR A 73 7.60 6.15 -3.37
CA TYR A 73 6.95 4.92 -3.77
C TYR A 73 5.73 5.18 -4.66
N LEU A 74 4.93 6.20 -4.33
CA LEU A 74 3.78 6.58 -5.16
C LEU A 74 4.21 6.92 -6.60
N LYS A 75 5.25 7.75 -6.78
CA LYS A 75 5.77 8.10 -8.11
C LYS A 75 6.23 6.88 -8.91
N LYS A 76 6.89 5.92 -8.26
CA LYS A 76 7.33 4.67 -8.91
C LYS A 76 6.14 3.81 -9.29
N TYR A 77 5.18 3.68 -8.40
CA TYR A 77 3.99 2.89 -8.63
C TYR A 77 3.11 3.49 -9.74
N GLU A 78 2.97 4.83 -9.80
CA GLU A 78 2.38 5.54 -10.94
C GLU A 78 3.11 5.23 -12.24
N ALA A 79 4.44 5.24 -12.26
CA ALA A 79 5.22 4.89 -13.44
C ALA A 79 5.00 3.42 -13.87
N GLU A 80 4.93 2.47 -12.92
CA GLU A 80 4.64 1.06 -13.20
C GLU A 80 3.20 0.84 -13.67
N ALA A 81 2.24 1.49 -13.03
CA ALA A 81 0.83 1.43 -13.38
C ALA A 81 0.60 2.00 -14.79
N ASN A 82 1.21 3.14 -15.11
CA ASN A 82 1.14 3.74 -16.44
C ASN A 82 1.73 2.82 -17.52
N LYS A 83 2.85 2.14 -17.25
CA LYS A 83 3.40 1.11 -18.17
C LYS A 83 2.44 -0.05 -18.43
N ARG A 84 1.55 -0.33 -17.48
CA ARG A 84 0.53 -1.38 -17.54
C ARG A 84 -0.84 -0.87 -18.01
N GLY A 85 -0.94 0.41 -18.39
CA GLY A 85 -2.18 1.04 -18.85
C GLY A 85 -3.18 1.38 -17.73
N ILE A 86 -2.72 1.39 -16.47
CA ILE A 86 -3.53 1.72 -15.29
C ILE A 86 -3.28 3.18 -14.94
N LYS A 87 -4.35 3.99 -14.93
CA LYS A 87 -4.31 5.39 -14.48
C LYS A 87 -4.61 5.45 -12.99
N LEU A 88 -3.66 5.96 -12.21
CA LEU A 88 -3.78 6.23 -10.77
C LEU A 88 -3.99 7.73 -10.53
#